data_AF-A0A4Y9YQ72-F1
#
_entry.id   AF-A0A4Y9YQ72-F1
#
_cell.length_a   1.000
_cell.length_b   1.000
_cell.length_c   1.000
_cell.angle_alpha   90.00
_cell.angle_beta   90.00
_cell.angle_gamma   90.00
#
_symmetry.space_group_name_H-M   'P 1'
#
loop_
_entity.id
_entity.type
_entity.pdbx_description
1 polymer ?
#
loop_
_entity_poly.entity_id
_entity_poly.type
_entity_poly.pdbx_seq_one_letter_code
_entity_poly.pdbx_strand_id
1 'polypeptide(L)'
;MKEIIYIQAGQLANYTGTHFWNTQEAYFTYGEDEHSEIDHDVSFREGSTSNGESTYSPRLLLFDRRSNFGTLSSNRGLYDTNEGGLQQESLWNGGVAEYRQDHIPPSNYHVQLDHEAGDDDKSLETDEDGVAPQVSESDVRFWSDYSRVFLHPRSMRRLPDPPDWESTEGNWVGSKDAFERHNTDTDLMEESFRSFVEECDNLQGIQVMNDTSTFGGLTGSFLTAYRDEFPRLPCLVIPLMSYSLPGHVRTDNDMGMRTVINDALYLHGLASLSTMTVPVQAPETWVAGEWLNGIDLKHKSLYQTSALLSAHIETATVPLRLRGSMEDLDSVCGVLNWGGSNRFAHLSGAFPLPSPPQAQRDFVRRAYDFSLISGGQEKAEDNFQATRLEFARIYVARGFSSSDRRELDAWTESRRPLPYTIFAPAYPVPSSFPTFLDSPAASTGDKLRAPTTRVLSSLHTTSRTSEMFAAYAAVVDDCVRRGAEVLSAMELEKDDTIELRDDLWALRDKYVGLEEGDAITEDLELDVDEE
;
A
#
# COMPACT_ATOMS: atom_id res chain seq x y z
N MET A 1 -11.21 -9.11 19.28
CA MET A 1 -10.18 -9.00 18.24
C MET A 1 -9.86 -7.52 18.06
N LYS A 2 -8.94 -7.14 17.18
CA LYS A 2 -8.67 -5.73 16.85
C LYS A 2 -8.69 -5.62 15.32
N GLU A 3 -9.84 -5.58 14.70
CA GLU A 3 -9.99 -5.74 13.24
C GLU A 3 -9.60 -4.47 12.47
N ILE A 4 -9.11 -4.65 11.23
CA ILE A 4 -8.77 -3.57 10.31
C ILE A 4 -9.54 -3.78 9.01
N ILE A 5 -10.18 -2.72 8.50
CA ILE A 5 -10.78 -2.72 7.17
C ILE A 5 -9.77 -2.13 6.17
N TYR A 6 -9.61 -2.79 5.04
CA TYR A 6 -8.65 -2.43 4.01
C TYR A 6 -9.36 -1.83 2.80
N ILE A 7 -8.75 -0.79 2.22
CA ILE A 7 -9.25 -0.13 1.03
C ILE A 7 -8.14 -0.10 -0.01
N GLN A 8 -8.43 -0.58 -1.21
CA GLN A 8 -7.50 -0.61 -2.35
C GLN A 8 -8.16 0.09 -3.54
N ALA A 9 -7.50 1.06 -4.16
CA ALA A 9 -8.08 1.80 -5.28
C ALA A 9 -7.04 2.08 -6.38
N GLY A 10 -7.17 1.41 -7.51
CA GLY A 10 -6.28 1.56 -8.66
C GLY A 10 -5.44 0.34 -8.97
N GLN A 11 -4.81 0.36 -10.14
CA GLN A 11 -4.14 -0.80 -10.71
C GLN A 11 -2.93 -1.22 -9.87
N LEU A 12 -1.98 -0.32 -9.61
CA LEU A 12 -0.79 -0.68 -8.84
C LEU A 12 -1.14 -1.04 -7.38
N ALA A 13 -2.11 -0.34 -6.79
CA ALA A 13 -2.68 -0.68 -5.49
C ALA A 13 -3.27 -2.10 -5.47
N ASN A 14 -4.01 -2.53 -6.49
CA ASN A 14 -4.62 -3.86 -6.56
C ASN A 14 -3.61 -4.97 -6.87
N TYR A 15 -2.59 -4.69 -7.70
CA TYR A 15 -1.45 -5.59 -7.89
C TYR A 15 -0.69 -5.82 -6.57
N THR A 16 -0.40 -4.73 -5.84
CA THR A 16 0.28 -4.78 -4.53
C THR A 16 -0.59 -5.47 -3.49
N GLY A 17 -1.89 -5.18 -3.52
CA GLY A 17 -2.90 -5.78 -2.68
C GLY A 17 -3.01 -7.28 -2.87
N THR A 18 -2.98 -7.77 -4.11
CA THR A 18 -3.04 -9.21 -4.37
C THR A 18 -1.85 -9.95 -3.76
N HIS A 19 -0.63 -9.42 -3.88
CA HIS A 19 0.53 -10.00 -3.19
C HIS A 19 0.40 -9.93 -1.67
N PHE A 20 -0.19 -8.84 -1.15
CA PHE A 20 -0.37 -8.63 0.28
C PHE A 20 -1.33 -9.68 0.88
N TRP A 21 -2.42 -9.98 0.16
CA TRP A 21 -3.37 -11.01 0.57
C TRP A 21 -2.84 -12.43 0.39
N ASN A 22 -2.12 -12.70 -0.70
CA ASN A 22 -1.47 -13.99 -0.92
C ASN A 22 -0.41 -14.30 0.15
N THR A 23 0.33 -13.28 0.59
CA THR A 23 1.28 -13.41 1.71
C THR A 23 0.54 -13.77 3.00
N GLN A 24 -0.60 -13.13 3.26
CA GLN A 24 -1.35 -13.38 4.48
C GLN A 24 -2.06 -14.74 4.50
N GLU A 25 -2.56 -15.20 3.35
CA GLU A 25 -3.10 -16.55 3.20
C GLU A 25 -2.04 -17.61 3.51
N ALA A 26 -0.77 -17.37 3.15
CA ALA A 26 0.32 -18.28 3.49
C ALA A 26 0.61 -18.41 5.00
N TYR A 27 -0.02 -17.60 5.87
CA TYR A 27 0.05 -17.77 7.33
C TYR A 27 -0.99 -18.72 7.89
N PHE A 28 -1.94 -19.17 7.08
CA PHE A 28 -3.02 -20.02 7.53
C PHE A 28 -2.45 -21.38 7.89
N THR A 29 -2.87 -21.90 9.04
CA THR A 29 -2.47 -23.20 9.54
C THR A 29 -3.68 -24.12 9.52
N TYR A 30 -3.54 -25.27 8.84
CA TYR A 30 -4.64 -26.23 8.66
C TYR A 30 -4.48 -27.48 9.54
N GLY A 31 -3.40 -27.59 10.31
CA GLY A 31 -3.17 -28.69 11.26
C GLY A 31 -3.86 -28.45 12.60
N GLU A 32 -4.45 -29.49 13.19
CA GLU A 32 -5.23 -29.43 14.45
C GLU A 32 -4.47 -28.84 15.65
N ASP A 33 -3.13 -28.97 15.67
CA ASP A 33 -2.24 -28.49 16.75
C ASP A 33 -1.36 -27.29 16.33
N GLU A 34 -1.57 -26.72 15.14
CA GLU A 34 -0.76 -25.61 14.65
C GLU A 34 -1.42 -24.25 14.89
N HIS A 35 -0.75 -23.39 15.65
CA HIS A 35 -1.17 -22.01 15.84
C HIS A 35 -0.24 -21.07 15.09
N SER A 36 -0.78 -20.33 14.12
CA SER A 36 -0.04 -19.26 13.46
C SER A 36 0.33 -18.15 14.45
N GLU A 37 1.58 -17.69 14.40
CA GLU A 37 2.06 -16.52 15.16
C GLU A 37 1.37 -15.22 14.71
N ILE A 38 0.73 -15.22 13.53
CA ILE A 38 -0.01 -14.10 12.96
C ILE A 38 -1.51 -14.38 13.09
N ASP A 39 -2.23 -13.40 13.63
CA ASP A 39 -3.67 -13.43 13.81
C ASP A 39 -4.38 -12.98 12.52
N HIS A 40 -4.88 -13.96 11.77
CA HIS A 40 -5.54 -13.71 10.48
C HIS A 40 -6.90 -13.03 10.65
N ASP A 41 -7.59 -13.23 11.77
CA ASP A 41 -8.92 -12.66 12.04
C ASP A 41 -8.94 -11.12 12.10
N VAL A 42 -7.76 -10.50 12.32
CA VAL A 42 -7.60 -9.05 12.22
C VAL A 42 -7.90 -8.54 10.81
N SER A 43 -7.58 -9.33 9.78
CA SER A 43 -7.69 -8.91 8.37
C SER A 43 -8.69 -9.71 7.56
N PHE A 44 -9.02 -10.92 7.99
CA PHE A 44 -9.99 -11.80 7.36
C PHE A 44 -11.27 -11.87 8.19
N ARG A 45 -12.36 -12.18 7.48
CA ARG A 45 -13.62 -12.61 8.06
C ARG A 45 -13.85 -14.06 7.69
N GLU A 46 -14.33 -14.84 8.65
CA GLU A 46 -14.90 -16.15 8.38
C GLU A 46 -16.32 -15.97 7.80
N GLY A 47 -16.63 -16.72 6.76
CA GLY A 47 -17.95 -16.86 6.18
C GLY A 47 -18.22 -18.33 5.87
N SER A 48 -19.38 -18.59 5.28
CA SER A 48 -19.71 -19.94 4.81
C SER A 48 -20.07 -19.90 3.32
N THR A 49 -19.61 -20.91 2.58
CA THR A 49 -20.01 -21.13 1.18
C THR A 49 -21.47 -21.60 1.11
N SER A 50 -22.04 -21.66 -0.09
CA SER A 50 -23.39 -22.23 -0.30
C SER A 50 -23.52 -23.69 0.16
N ASN A 51 -22.39 -24.40 0.28
CA ASN A 51 -22.32 -25.78 0.74
C ASN A 51 -22.15 -25.89 2.27
N GLY A 52 -22.04 -24.76 2.97
CA GLY A 52 -21.84 -24.70 4.43
C GLY A 52 -20.39 -24.88 4.88
N GLU A 53 -19.42 -24.85 3.96
CA GLU A 53 -17.99 -24.93 4.27
C GLU A 53 -17.48 -23.56 4.73
N SER A 54 -16.63 -23.53 5.76
CA SER A 54 -15.99 -22.30 6.21
C SER A 54 -15.07 -21.75 5.12
N THR A 55 -15.21 -20.46 4.83
CA THR A 55 -14.36 -19.72 3.89
C THR A 55 -13.84 -18.46 4.56
N TYR A 56 -12.62 -18.07 4.24
CA TYR A 56 -12.04 -16.84 4.74
C TYR A 56 -11.87 -15.86 3.60
N SER A 57 -12.39 -14.64 3.80
CA SER A 57 -12.26 -13.56 2.81
C SER A 57 -11.69 -12.31 3.49
N PRO A 58 -10.82 -11.54 2.83
CA PRO A 58 -10.32 -10.28 3.37
C PRO A 58 -11.45 -9.28 3.71
N ARG A 59 -11.27 -8.50 4.79
CA ARG A 59 -12.10 -7.33 5.13
C ARG A 59 -11.70 -6.15 4.23
N LEU A 60 -12.01 -6.28 2.94
CA LEU A 60 -11.50 -5.42 1.87
C LEU A 60 -12.63 -4.74 1.10
N LEU A 61 -12.43 -3.46 0.76
CA LEU A 61 -13.09 -2.77 -0.35
C LEU A 61 -12.04 -2.46 -1.43
N LEU A 62 -12.24 -3.00 -2.63
CA LEU A 62 -11.35 -2.90 -3.76
C LEU A 62 -12.04 -2.15 -4.91
N PHE A 63 -11.46 -1.03 -5.33
CA PHE A 63 -11.92 -0.21 -6.44
C PHE A 63 -10.99 -0.36 -7.63
N ASP A 64 -11.58 -0.63 -8.80
CA ASP A 64 -10.86 -0.60 -10.07
C ASP A 64 -11.83 -0.34 -11.23
N ARG A 65 -11.26 -0.09 -12.41
CA ARG A 65 -11.98 -0.08 -13.68
C ARG A 65 -12.44 -1.50 -14.02
N ARG A 66 -13.62 -1.62 -14.63
CA ARG A 66 -14.24 -2.91 -14.95
C ARG A 66 -13.31 -3.78 -15.81
N SER A 67 -12.55 -3.17 -16.73
CA SER A 67 -11.58 -3.85 -17.58
C SER A 67 -10.46 -4.55 -16.81
N ASN A 68 -10.14 -4.12 -15.58
CA ASN A 68 -8.96 -4.57 -14.83
C ASN A 68 -9.22 -5.79 -13.94
N PHE A 69 -10.48 -6.20 -13.74
CA PHE A 69 -10.84 -7.34 -12.88
C PHE A 69 -10.50 -8.71 -13.48
N GLY A 70 -10.13 -8.77 -14.77
CA GLY A 70 -9.75 -10.01 -15.43
C GLY A 70 -10.79 -11.13 -15.24
N THR A 71 -10.33 -12.30 -14.80
CA THR A 71 -11.19 -13.49 -14.62
C THR A 71 -12.15 -13.39 -13.44
N LEU A 72 -11.92 -12.45 -12.50
CA LEU A 72 -12.84 -12.16 -11.39
C LEU A 72 -14.07 -11.37 -11.84
N SER A 73 -14.21 -11.01 -13.12
CA SER A 73 -15.45 -10.46 -13.66
C SER A 73 -16.64 -11.42 -13.50
N SER A 74 -16.35 -12.73 -13.52
CA SER A 74 -17.30 -13.82 -13.25
C SER A 74 -16.95 -14.39 -11.88
N ASN A 75 -17.88 -14.31 -10.90
CA ASN A 75 -17.63 -14.68 -9.51
C ASN A 75 -16.95 -16.06 -9.40
N ARG A 76 -15.73 -16.11 -8.85
CA ARG A 76 -15.05 -17.36 -8.50
C ARG A 76 -15.73 -18.01 -7.30
N GLY A 77 -16.79 -18.78 -7.57
CA GLY A 77 -17.17 -19.99 -6.85
C GLY A 77 -17.60 -19.91 -5.37
N LEU A 78 -17.31 -18.85 -4.61
CA LEU A 78 -17.68 -18.78 -3.18
C LEU A 78 -19.19 -18.80 -2.97
N TYR A 79 -19.88 -18.07 -3.85
CA TYR A 79 -21.30 -18.05 -3.94
C TYR A 79 -21.61 -18.44 -5.36
N ASP A 80 -22.26 -19.58 -5.54
CA ASP A 80 -22.87 -19.95 -6.80
C ASP A 80 -24.05 -18.99 -7.05
N THR A 81 -23.73 -17.73 -7.36
CA THR A 81 -24.67 -16.91 -8.11
C THR A 81 -24.71 -17.58 -9.46
N ASN A 82 -25.69 -18.47 -9.63
CA ASN A 82 -26.26 -18.76 -10.92
C ASN A 82 -26.38 -17.43 -11.67
N GLU A 83 -25.37 -17.10 -12.47
CA GLU A 83 -25.55 -16.31 -13.69
C GLU A 83 -26.24 -17.19 -14.75
N GLY A 84 -26.93 -18.26 -14.35
CA GLY A 84 -28.23 -18.57 -14.93
C GLY A 84 -29.09 -17.34 -14.72
N GLY A 85 -29.05 -16.44 -15.71
CA GLY A 85 -29.51 -15.07 -15.61
C GLY A 85 -30.71 -14.94 -14.70
N LEU A 86 -30.66 -13.95 -13.81
CA LEU A 86 -31.89 -13.23 -13.51
C LEU A 86 -32.47 -12.88 -14.88
N GLN A 87 -33.40 -13.70 -15.35
CA GLN A 87 -34.46 -13.26 -16.22
C GLN A 87 -35.12 -12.15 -15.41
N GLN A 88 -34.54 -10.95 -15.46
CA GLN A 88 -35.36 -9.77 -15.57
C GLN A 88 -36.28 -10.12 -16.73
N GLU A 89 -37.48 -10.58 -16.40
CA GLU A 89 -38.56 -10.63 -17.36
C GLU A 89 -38.52 -9.26 -18.03
N SER A 90 -38.06 -9.25 -19.28
CA SER A 90 -37.86 -8.00 -19.99
C SER A 90 -39.25 -7.39 -20.07
N LEU A 91 -39.51 -6.36 -19.25
CA LEU A 91 -40.79 -5.63 -19.25
C LEU A 91 -41.04 -4.96 -20.62
N TRP A 92 -40.05 -5.02 -21.51
CA TRP A 92 -40.05 -4.58 -22.88
C TRP A 92 -40.26 -5.75 -23.87
N ASN A 93 -41.38 -5.73 -24.58
CA ASN A 93 -41.72 -6.72 -25.63
C ASN A 93 -41.07 -6.41 -27.00
N GLY A 94 -40.03 -5.56 -27.04
CA GLY A 94 -39.29 -5.23 -28.26
C GLY A 94 -38.15 -6.22 -28.50
N GLY A 95 -37.72 -6.40 -29.75
CA GLY A 95 -36.56 -7.23 -30.06
C GLY A 95 -35.28 -6.61 -29.48
N VAL A 96 -34.73 -7.23 -28.43
CA VAL A 96 -33.43 -6.87 -27.85
C VAL A 96 -32.35 -7.72 -28.49
N ALA A 97 -31.37 -7.07 -29.13
CA ALA A 97 -30.14 -7.73 -29.55
C ALA A 97 -29.10 -7.55 -28.42
N GLU A 98 -28.83 -8.63 -27.68
CA GLU A 98 -27.82 -8.63 -26.62
C GLU A 98 -26.43 -8.87 -27.24
N TYR A 99 -25.49 -7.97 -26.94
CA TYR A 99 -24.07 -8.14 -27.27
C TYR A 99 -23.31 -8.33 -25.96
N ARG A 100 -22.85 -9.56 -25.70
CA ARG A 100 -22.04 -9.90 -24.52
C ARG A 100 -20.57 -10.02 -24.92
N GLN A 101 -19.68 -9.42 -24.14
CA GLN A 101 -18.24 -9.59 -24.30
C GLN A 101 -17.83 -11.04 -24.05
N ASP A 102 -16.82 -11.52 -24.76
CA ASP A 102 -16.29 -12.87 -24.57
C ASP A 102 -15.72 -13.04 -23.15
N HIS A 103 -15.99 -14.20 -22.55
CA HIS A 103 -15.53 -14.51 -21.21
C HIS A 103 -13.99 -14.64 -21.17
N ILE A 104 -13.35 -13.94 -20.23
CA ILE A 104 -11.89 -14.00 -20.05
C ILE A 104 -11.52 -15.37 -19.45
N PRO A 105 -10.68 -16.19 -20.12
CA PRO A 105 -10.33 -17.51 -19.63
C PRO A 105 -9.48 -17.44 -18.34
N PRO A 106 -9.64 -18.41 -17.40
CA PRO A 106 -8.80 -18.56 -16.21
C PRO A 106 -7.29 -18.50 -16.55
N SER A 107 -6.49 -17.98 -15.62
CA SER A 107 -5.03 -18.01 -15.76
C SER A 107 -4.51 -19.43 -15.63
N ASN A 108 -3.35 -19.72 -16.24
CA ASN A 108 -2.69 -21.02 -16.08
C ASN A 108 -2.41 -21.35 -14.62
N TYR A 109 -2.05 -20.35 -13.82
CA TYR A 109 -1.80 -20.51 -12.40
C TYR A 109 -3.04 -20.98 -11.63
N HIS A 110 -4.21 -20.40 -11.94
CA HIS A 110 -5.45 -20.84 -11.31
C HIS A 110 -5.90 -22.21 -11.75
N VAL A 111 -5.68 -22.57 -13.01
CA VAL A 111 -5.93 -23.94 -13.49
C VAL A 111 -5.05 -24.93 -12.69
N GLN A 112 -3.78 -24.60 -12.46
CA GLN A 112 -2.89 -25.42 -11.63
C GLN A 112 -3.38 -25.52 -10.17
N LEU A 113 -3.82 -24.42 -9.55
CA LEU A 113 -4.38 -24.43 -8.19
C LEU A 113 -5.66 -25.27 -8.08
N ASP A 114 -6.56 -25.17 -9.06
CA ASP A 114 -7.80 -25.95 -9.08
C ASP A 114 -7.52 -27.45 -9.25
N HIS A 115 -6.48 -27.81 -10.02
CA HIS A 115 -6.00 -29.19 -10.14
C HIS A 115 -5.43 -29.72 -8.81
N GLU A 116 -4.60 -28.95 -8.12
CA GLU A 116 -4.08 -29.35 -6.81
C GLU A 116 -5.19 -29.54 -5.77
N ALA A 117 -6.17 -28.61 -5.72
CA ALA A 117 -7.30 -28.72 -4.80
C ALA A 117 -8.22 -29.91 -5.12
N GLY A 118 -8.30 -30.33 -6.40
CA GLY A 118 -9.12 -31.45 -6.83
C GLY A 118 -8.48 -32.84 -6.65
N ASP A 119 -7.16 -32.92 -6.58
CA ASP A 119 -6.43 -34.19 -6.41
C ASP A 119 -6.31 -34.64 -4.95
N ASP A 120 -6.60 -33.78 -3.97
CA ASP A 120 -6.70 -34.17 -2.55
C ASP A 120 -7.78 -35.25 -2.29
N ASP A 121 -8.77 -35.41 -3.20
CA ASP A 121 -9.82 -36.45 -3.11
C ASP A 121 -9.44 -37.75 -3.88
N LYS A 122 -8.29 -37.79 -4.57
CA LYS A 122 -7.80 -38.96 -5.32
C LYS A 122 -6.34 -39.24 -5.00
N SER A 123 -6.13 -39.95 -3.89
CA SER A 123 -5.04 -40.91 -3.66
C SER A 123 -3.66 -40.56 -4.25
N LEU A 124 -2.73 -40.29 -3.32
CA LEU A 124 -1.26 -40.19 -3.38
C LEU A 124 -0.49 -41.27 -4.20
N GLU A 125 -0.94 -41.64 -5.40
CA GLU A 125 -0.27 -42.63 -6.25
C GLU A 125 -0.52 -42.34 -7.74
N THR A 126 0.03 -41.25 -8.28
CA THR A 126 0.61 -41.15 -9.65
C THR A 126 1.00 -39.72 -9.99
N ASP A 127 2.29 -39.40 -9.91
CA ASP A 127 3.10 -38.86 -11.02
C ASP A 127 4.40 -38.22 -10.49
N GLU A 128 5.55 -38.78 -10.90
CA GLU A 128 6.90 -38.35 -10.54
C GLU A 128 7.35 -37.02 -11.20
N ASP A 129 6.45 -36.23 -11.80
CA ASP A 129 6.76 -34.97 -12.50
C ASP A 129 5.72 -33.84 -12.24
N GLY A 130 5.03 -33.84 -11.09
CA GLY A 130 4.10 -32.76 -10.72
C GLY A 130 4.84 -31.45 -10.41
N VAL A 131 4.87 -30.52 -11.36
CA VAL A 131 5.40 -29.17 -11.16
C VAL A 131 4.43 -28.40 -10.26
N ALA A 132 4.87 -28.04 -9.04
CA ALA A 132 4.11 -27.18 -8.15
C ALA A 132 3.68 -25.89 -8.89
N PRO A 133 2.47 -25.35 -8.63
CA PRO A 133 1.98 -24.17 -9.31
C PRO A 133 2.98 -23.05 -9.18
N GLN A 134 3.27 -22.40 -10.29
CA GLN A 134 4.15 -21.25 -10.35
C GLN A 134 3.59 -20.29 -11.38
N VAL A 135 3.63 -19.01 -11.05
CA VAL A 135 3.19 -17.97 -11.98
C VAL A 135 4.34 -17.66 -12.94
N SER A 136 4.11 -17.85 -14.24
CA SER A 136 5.00 -17.28 -15.26
C SER A 136 4.68 -15.80 -15.42
N GLU A 137 5.71 -14.94 -15.42
CA GLU A 137 5.52 -13.50 -15.60
C GLU A 137 4.81 -13.15 -16.92
N SER A 138 5.07 -13.92 -17.99
CA SER A 138 4.40 -13.73 -19.29
C SER A 138 2.89 -13.94 -19.25
N ASP A 139 2.40 -14.63 -18.23
CA ASP A 139 1.02 -15.10 -18.15
C ASP A 139 0.15 -14.16 -17.30
N VAL A 140 0.76 -13.20 -16.60
CA VAL A 140 0.06 -12.23 -15.76
C VAL A 140 -0.47 -11.09 -16.62
N ARG A 141 -1.79 -11.04 -16.81
CA ARG A 141 -2.48 -9.99 -17.56
C ARG A 141 -3.17 -8.99 -16.61
N PHE A 142 -3.69 -9.51 -15.51
CA PHE A 142 -4.43 -8.76 -14.50
C PHE A 142 -3.89 -9.06 -13.10
N TRP A 143 -4.11 -8.14 -12.15
CA TRP A 143 -3.80 -8.39 -10.73
C TRP A 143 -4.52 -9.64 -10.23
N SER A 144 -5.70 -9.94 -10.77
CA SER A 144 -6.49 -11.11 -10.39
C SER A 144 -5.81 -12.43 -10.74
N ASP A 145 -5.00 -12.49 -11.81
CA ASP A 145 -4.52 -13.75 -12.43
C ASP A 145 -3.64 -14.62 -11.51
N TYR A 146 -3.09 -14.04 -10.44
CA TYR A 146 -2.25 -14.74 -9.46
C TYR A 146 -2.84 -14.69 -8.03
N SER A 147 -4.11 -14.27 -7.88
CA SER A 147 -4.76 -14.21 -6.58
C SER A 147 -4.99 -15.61 -6.01
N ARG A 148 -4.61 -15.83 -4.75
CA ARG A 148 -4.84 -17.06 -4.00
C ARG A 148 -6.05 -16.97 -3.08
N VAL A 149 -6.49 -15.75 -2.77
CA VAL A 149 -7.61 -15.49 -1.87
C VAL A 149 -8.92 -15.36 -2.63
N PHE A 150 -9.99 -15.85 -2.03
CA PHE A 150 -11.32 -15.58 -2.53
C PHE A 150 -11.85 -14.25 -1.94
N LEU A 151 -12.33 -13.38 -2.83
CA LEU A 151 -12.90 -12.09 -2.45
C LEU A 151 -14.40 -12.20 -2.25
N HIS A 152 -14.92 -11.57 -1.19
CA HIS A 152 -16.35 -11.48 -0.99
C HIS A 152 -16.98 -10.60 -2.09
N PRO A 153 -18.22 -10.88 -2.56
CA PRO A 153 -18.87 -10.04 -3.59
C PRO A 153 -18.97 -8.56 -3.20
N ARG A 154 -19.19 -8.26 -1.91
CA ARG A 154 -19.18 -6.87 -1.40
C ARG A 154 -17.79 -6.23 -1.38
N SER A 155 -16.71 -6.97 -1.58
CA SER A 155 -15.38 -6.38 -1.65
C SER A 155 -15.12 -5.69 -2.98
N MET A 156 -15.71 -6.16 -4.07
CA MET A 156 -15.37 -5.70 -5.42
C MET A 156 -16.23 -4.51 -5.86
N ARG A 157 -15.59 -3.36 -6.11
CA ARG A 157 -16.20 -2.11 -6.57
C ARG A 157 -15.74 -1.77 -7.97
N ARG A 158 -16.54 -2.20 -8.94
CA ARG A 158 -16.27 -2.05 -10.37
C ARG A 158 -16.77 -0.67 -10.82
N LEU A 159 -15.83 0.21 -11.13
CA LEU A 159 -16.14 1.49 -11.75
C LEU A 159 -16.25 1.33 -13.27
N PRO A 160 -17.10 2.14 -13.93
CA PRO A 160 -17.15 2.18 -15.38
C PRO A 160 -15.77 2.52 -15.98
N ASP A 161 -15.48 1.89 -17.12
CA ASP A 161 -14.29 2.21 -17.92
C ASP A 161 -14.50 3.57 -18.59
N PRO A 162 -13.50 4.47 -18.56
CA PRO A 162 -13.57 5.71 -19.31
C PRO A 162 -13.59 5.41 -20.81
N PRO A 163 -14.15 6.30 -21.66
CA PRO A 163 -13.99 6.19 -23.11
C PRO A 163 -12.51 6.21 -23.51
N ASP A 164 -12.12 5.46 -24.56
CA ASP A 164 -10.72 5.31 -25.00
C ASP A 164 -9.96 6.62 -25.29
N TRP A 165 -10.69 7.71 -25.55
CA TRP A 165 -10.12 9.02 -25.86
C TRP A 165 -9.94 9.91 -24.62
N GLU A 166 -10.47 9.50 -23.46
CA GLU A 166 -10.41 10.24 -22.20
C GLU A 166 -9.36 9.61 -21.27
N SER A 167 -8.38 10.41 -20.84
CA SER A 167 -7.45 9.98 -19.78
C SER A 167 -8.05 10.24 -18.42
N THR A 168 -8.00 9.25 -17.53
CA THR A 168 -8.32 9.42 -16.12
C THR A 168 -7.16 9.95 -15.29
N GLU A 169 -5.94 9.95 -15.83
CA GLU A 169 -4.75 10.41 -15.11
C GLU A 169 -4.79 11.93 -14.89
N GLY A 170 -4.60 12.34 -13.64
CA GLY A 170 -4.67 13.74 -13.23
C GLY A 170 -6.07 14.36 -13.31
N ASN A 171 -7.13 13.57 -13.54
CA ASN A 171 -8.52 14.05 -13.55
C ASN A 171 -9.09 14.05 -12.12
N TRP A 172 -8.66 15.02 -11.32
CA TRP A 172 -9.06 15.15 -9.91
C TRP A 172 -10.58 15.23 -9.72
N VAL A 173 -11.25 16.15 -10.42
CA VAL A 173 -12.71 16.35 -10.33
C VAL A 173 -13.47 15.12 -10.81
N GLY A 174 -13.11 14.56 -11.97
CA GLY A 174 -13.75 13.36 -12.48
C GLY A 174 -13.60 12.14 -11.56
N SER A 175 -12.46 12.03 -10.87
CA SER A 175 -12.22 10.99 -9.86
C SER A 175 -13.12 11.19 -8.61
N LYS A 176 -13.27 12.43 -8.12
CA LYS A 176 -14.21 12.76 -7.02
C LYS A 176 -15.65 12.45 -7.40
N ASP A 177 -16.08 12.90 -8.56
CA ASP A 177 -17.43 12.66 -9.08
C ASP A 177 -17.72 11.15 -9.24
N ALA A 178 -16.72 10.37 -9.67
CA ALA A 178 -16.85 8.93 -9.80
C ALA A 178 -17.16 8.26 -8.44
N PHE A 179 -16.55 8.75 -7.35
CA PHE A 179 -16.90 8.30 -6.00
C PHE A 179 -18.34 8.65 -5.64
N GLU A 180 -18.73 9.92 -5.80
CA GLU A 180 -20.04 10.41 -5.38
C GLU A 180 -21.17 9.68 -6.10
N ARG A 181 -21.02 9.49 -7.42
CA ARG A 181 -21.97 8.70 -8.22
C ARG A 181 -22.00 7.25 -7.75
N HIS A 182 -20.85 6.61 -7.61
CA HIS A 182 -20.79 5.21 -7.19
C HIS A 182 -21.38 5.00 -5.79
N ASN A 183 -21.08 5.89 -4.84
CA ASN A 183 -21.64 5.84 -3.49
C ASN A 183 -23.16 6.01 -3.50
N THR A 184 -23.68 6.92 -4.33
CA THR A 184 -25.13 7.13 -4.48
C THR A 184 -25.83 5.95 -5.14
N ASP A 185 -25.21 5.36 -6.16
CA ASP A 185 -25.82 4.29 -6.95
C ASP A 185 -25.81 2.93 -6.23
N THR A 186 -24.83 2.69 -5.35
CA THR A 186 -24.64 1.39 -4.69
C THR A 186 -24.74 1.44 -3.18
N ASP A 187 -25.14 2.58 -2.60
CA ASP A 187 -25.16 2.82 -1.15
C ASP A 187 -23.86 2.34 -0.47
N LEU A 188 -22.70 2.66 -1.07
CA LEU A 188 -21.41 2.07 -0.70
C LEU A 188 -21.11 2.24 0.79
N MET A 189 -21.21 3.47 1.31
CA MET A 189 -20.96 3.76 2.72
C MET A 189 -22.05 3.16 3.62
N GLU A 190 -23.30 3.26 3.20
CA GLU A 190 -24.48 2.90 3.99
C GLU A 190 -24.70 1.39 4.12
N GLU A 191 -24.33 0.61 3.10
CA GLU A 191 -24.54 -0.83 3.06
C GLU A 191 -23.21 -1.58 3.19
N SER A 192 -22.30 -1.34 2.25
CA SER A 192 -21.17 -2.25 2.05
C SER A 192 -20.02 -2.01 3.00
N PHE A 193 -19.63 -0.75 3.18
CA PHE A 193 -18.65 -0.38 4.19
C PHE A 193 -19.21 -0.62 5.59
N ARG A 194 -20.45 -0.19 5.85
CA ARG A 194 -21.13 -0.42 7.12
C ARG A 194 -21.21 -1.89 7.51
N SER A 195 -21.53 -2.79 6.57
CA SER A 195 -21.52 -4.23 6.83
C SER A 195 -20.17 -4.71 7.35
N PHE A 196 -19.05 -4.23 6.79
CA PHE A 196 -17.73 -4.61 7.30
C PHE A 196 -17.45 -4.03 8.69
N VAL A 197 -17.93 -2.81 8.98
CA VAL A 197 -17.80 -2.19 10.30
C VAL A 197 -18.60 -2.97 11.35
N GLU A 198 -19.86 -3.32 11.06
CA GLU A 198 -20.75 -4.05 11.96
C GLU A 198 -20.28 -5.49 12.24
N GLU A 199 -19.53 -6.09 11.32
CA GLU A 199 -18.89 -7.40 11.46
C GLU A 199 -17.59 -7.37 12.29
N CYS A 200 -17.11 -6.21 12.72
CA CYS A 200 -15.94 -6.09 13.58
C CYS A 200 -16.37 -5.99 15.05
N ASP A 201 -15.80 -6.83 15.91
CA ASP A 201 -16.04 -6.72 17.36
C ASP A 201 -15.39 -5.45 17.93
N ASN A 202 -14.20 -5.10 17.42
CA ASN A 202 -13.47 -3.91 17.83
C ASN A 202 -12.61 -3.39 16.67
N LEU A 203 -13.25 -2.59 15.81
CA LEU A 203 -12.60 -1.93 14.67
C LEU A 203 -11.49 -0.97 15.15
N GLN A 204 -10.25 -1.25 14.76
CA GLN A 204 -9.12 -0.34 14.97
C GLN A 204 -9.19 0.90 14.08
N GLY A 205 -9.71 0.75 12.87
CA GLY A 205 -9.67 1.76 11.82
C GLY A 205 -9.43 1.14 10.46
N ILE A 206 -8.88 1.95 9.55
CA ILE A 206 -8.69 1.55 8.15
C ILE A 206 -7.24 1.67 7.68
N GLN A 207 -6.85 0.77 6.77
CA GLN A 207 -5.63 0.89 5.97
C GLN A 207 -6.02 1.11 4.50
N VAL A 208 -5.56 2.21 3.91
CA VAL A 208 -5.89 2.61 2.54
C VAL A 208 -4.64 2.57 1.69
N MET A 209 -4.75 2.02 0.49
CA MET A 209 -3.71 2.07 -0.54
C MET A 209 -4.35 2.45 -1.86
N ASN A 210 -3.82 3.46 -2.54
CA ASN A 210 -4.44 3.95 -3.77
C ASN A 210 -3.42 4.53 -4.75
N ASP A 211 -3.74 4.41 -6.03
CA ASP A 211 -3.01 5.07 -7.11
C ASP A 211 -3.45 6.55 -7.16
N THR A 212 -2.54 7.46 -6.82
CA THR A 212 -2.88 8.88 -6.71
C THR A 212 -3.27 9.46 -8.06
N SER A 213 -2.55 9.11 -9.12
CA SER A 213 -2.76 9.65 -10.48
C SER A 213 -4.19 9.48 -11.00
N THR A 214 -4.87 8.37 -10.69
CA THR A 214 -6.19 8.04 -11.25
C THR A 214 -7.30 7.95 -10.20
N PHE A 215 -6.97 7.60 -8.95
CA PHE A 215 -7.93 7.43 -7.85
C PHE A 215 -7.75 8.43 -6.71
N GLY A 216 -6.81 9.38 -6.78
CA GLY A 216 -6.57 10.37 -5.71
C GLY A 216 -7.83 11.15 -5.31
N GLY A 217 -8.58 11.67 -6.28
CA GLY A 217 -9.84 12.37 -6.02
C GLY A 217 -10.91 11.45 -5.41
N LEU A 218 -11.09 10.26 -5.98
CA LEU A 218 -12.02 9.24 -5.47
C LEU A 218 -11.73 8.87 -4.02
N THR A 219 -10.46 8.55 -3.73
CA THR A 219 -10.03 8.17 -2.38
C THR A 219 -10.09 9.36 -1.43
N GLY A 220 -9.83 10.58 -1.90
CA GLY A 220 -10.06 11.80 -1.13
C GLY A 220 -11.52 11.94 -0.68
N SER A 221 -12.47 11.80 -1.61
CA SER A 221 -13.91 11.85 -1.28
C SER A 221 -14.35 10.70 -0.36
N PHE A 222 -13.83 9.49 -0.56
CA PHE A 222 -14.06 8.36 0.35
C PHE A 222 -13.56 8.68 1.77
N LEU A 223 -12.35 9.22 1.90
CA LEU A 223 -11.77 9.57 3.19
C LEU A 223 -12.52 10.71 3.88
N THR A 224 -13.07 11.67 3.13
CA THR A 224 -13.98 12.68 3.68
C THR A 224 -15.22 12.03 4.28
N ALA A 225 -15.92 11.18 3.52
CA ALA A 225 -17.10 10.47 4.01
C ALA A 225 -16.78 9.59 5.23
N TYR A 226 -15.65 8.87 5.20
CA TYR A 226 -15.17 8.09 6.34
C TYR A 226 -14.92 8.96 7.57
N ARG A 227 -14.32 10.14 7.41
CA ARG A 227 -13.98 11.02 8.53
C ARG A 227 -15.21 11.70 9.14
N ASP A 228 -16.24 11.94 8.34
CA ASP A 228 -17.55 12.44 8.80
C ASP A 228 -18.27 11.42 9.69
N GLU A 229 -18.24 10.13 9.33
CA GLU A 229 -18.89 9.05 10.09
C GLU A 229 -18.01 8.56 11.26
N PHE A 230 -16.69 8.46 11.06
CA PHE A 230 -15.72 7.91 12.01
C PHE A 230 -14.58 8.89 12.32
N PRO A 231 -14.87 10.03 12.98
CA PRO A 231 -13.89 11.11 13.18
C PRO A 231 -12.67 10.69 14.01
N ARG A 232 -12.83 9.72 14.91
CA ARG A 232 -11.79 9.29 15.85
C ARG A 232 -11.03 8.04 15.43
N LEU A 233 -11.54 7.26 14.48
CA LEU A 233 -10.89 5.99 14.14
C LEU A 233 -9.62 6.24 13.30
N PRO A 234 -8.48 5.64 13.67
CA PRO A 234 -7.25 5.69 12.89
C PRO A 234 -7.44 5.38 11.40
N CYS A 235 -6.66 6.07 10.57
CA CYS A 235 -6.54 5.80 9.14
C CYS A 235 -5.07 5.90 8.73
N LEU A 236 -4.51 4.78 8.30
CA LEU A 236 -3.18 4.70 7.70
C LEU A 236 -3.35 4.70 6.17
N VAL A 237 -2.87 5.74 5.49
CA VAL A 237 -2.97 5.87 4.03
C VAL A 237 -1.59 5.67 3.42
N ILE A 238 -1.49 4.81 2.41
CA ILE A 238 -0.27 4.53 1.65
C ILE A 238 -0.55 4.93 0.20
N PRO A 239 -0.44 6.23 -0.13
CA PRO A 239 -0.70 6.69 -1.47
C PRO A 239 0.47 6.34 -2.37
N LEU A 240 0.18 5.68 -3.48
CA LEU A 240 1.13 5.37 -4.54
C LEU A 240 1.17 6.58 -5.48
N MET A 241 2.27 7.33 -5.41
CA MET A 241 2.43 8.62 -6.07
C MET A 241 2.55 8.47 -7.58
N SER A 242 2.33 9.55 -8.31
CA SER A 242 2.46 9.55 -9.77
C SER A 242 3.92 9.38 -10.22
N TYR A 243 4.13 8.83 -11.41
CA TYR A 243 5.47 8.70 -12.00
C TYR A 243 6.07 10.06 -12.42
N SER A 244 5.22 11.08 -12.61
CA SER A 244 5.64 12.45 -12.92
C SER A 244 6.14 13.13 -11.64
N LEU A 245 7.43 13.49 -11.61
CA LEU A 245 8.04 14.12 -10.43
C LEU A 245 8.03 15.66 -10.54
N PRO A 246 7.75 16.40 -9.44
CA PRO A 246 7.70 17.86 -9.45
C PRO A 246 9.01 18.55 -9.88
N GLY A 247 10.17 17.88 -9.74
CA GLY A 247 11.46 18.41 -10.20
C GLY A 247 11.85 18.06 -11.65
N HIS A 248 11.08 17.20 -12.32
CA HIS A 248 11.43 16.67 -13.66
C HIS A 248 10.33 16.91 -14.69
N VAL A 249 9.13 17.29 -14.26
CA VAL A 249 8.03 17.62 -15.17
C VAL A 249 8.37 18.88 -15.95
N ARG A 250 8.33 18.77 -17.28
CA ARG A 250 8.53 19.92 -18.17
C ARG A 250 7.25 20.74 -18.26
N THR A 251 7.40 22.04 -18.47
CA THR A 251 6.27 22.98 -18.57
C THR A 251 5.36 22.74 -19.78
N ASP A 252 5.84 22.03 -20.80
CA ASP A 252 5.10 21.64 -22.01
C ASP A 252 4.46 20.24 -21.92
N ASN A 253 4.66 19.53 -20.80
CA ASN A 253 4.03 18.24 -20.53
C ASN A 253 2.75 18.43 -19.69
N ASP A 254 1.65 18.78 -20.34
CA ASP A 254 0.36 19.04 -19.67
C ASP A 254 -0.11 17.85 -18.83
N MET A 255 -0.01 16.61 -19.35
CA MET A 255 -0.42 15.41 -18.62
C MET A 255 0.42 15.23 -17.35
N GLY A 256 1.74 15.33 -17.49
CA GLY A 256 2.64 15.26 -16.35
C GLY A 256 2.33 16.33 -15.31
N MET A 257 2.04 17.56 -15.75
CA MET A 257 1.68 18.66 -14.87
C MET A 257 0.37 18.40 -14.13
N ARG A 258 -0.67 17.87 -14.81
CA ARG A 258 -1.92 17.44 -14.18
C ARG A 258 -1.69 16.41 -13.10
N THR A 259 -0.87 15.39 -13.37
CA THR A 259 -0.57 14.34 -12.38
C THR A 259 0.18 14.88 -11.16
N VAL A 260 1.12 15.82 -11.32
CA VAL A 260 1.85 16.45 -10.21
C VAL A 260 0.94 17.34 -9.36
N ILE A 261 0.05 18.12 -9.98
CA ILE A 261 -0.92 18.96 -9.27
C ILE A 261 -1.95 18.08 -8.54
N ASN A 262 -2.38 16.99 -9.17
CA ASN A 262 -3.26 16.00 -8.56
C ASN A 262 -2.62 15.33 -7.33
N ASP A 263 -1.34 14.98 -7.39
CA ASP A 263 -0.57 14.51 -6.23
C ASP A 263 -0.53 15.57 -5.12
N ALA A 264 -0.31 16.84 -5.48
CA ALA A 264 -0.27 17.96 -4.52
C ALA A 264 -1.62 18.17 -3.82
N LEU A 265 -2.72 18.16 -4.56
CA LEU A 265 -4.09 18.23 -4.03
C LEU A 265 -4.38 17.08 -3.06
N TYR A 266 -3.96 15.86 -3.43
CA TYR A 266 -4.19 14.70 -2.59
C TYR A 266 -3.39 14.77 -1.29
N LEU A 267 -2.08 15.06 -1.37
CA LEU A 267 -1.23 15.23 -0.19
C LEU A 267 -1.75 16.34 0.73
N HIS A 268 -2.23 17.45 0.18
CA HIS A 268 -2.87 18.51 0.95
C HIS A 268 -4.09 17.99 1.72
N GLY A 269 -5.02 17.30 1.04
CA GLY A 269 -6.21 16.71 1.69
C GLY A 269 -5.86 15.67 2.77
N LEU A 270 -4.83 14.85 2.55
CA LEU A 270 -4.41 13.83 3.51
C LEU A 270 -3.87 14.41 4.82
N ALA A 271 -3.41 15.66 4.83
CA ALA A 271 -2.94 16.31 6.06
C ALA A 271 -4.06 16.45 7.11
N SER A 272 -5.32 16.55 6.69
CA SER A 272 -6.49 16.62 7.58
C SER A 272 -7.27 15.31 7.65
N LEU A 273 -7.31 14.54 6.56
CA LEU A 273 -8.13 13.32 6.46
C LEU A 273 -7.48 12.05 7.02
N SER A 274 -6.15 11.98 7.08
CA SER A 274 -5.42 10.80 7.56
C SER A 274 -4.91 10.95 9.00
N THR A 275 -4.72 9.81 9.67
CA THR A 275 -3.99 9.76 10.95
C THR A 275 -2.49 9.67 10.70
N MET A 276 -2.10 8.85 9.72
CA MET A 276 -0.75 8.75 9.20
C MET A 276 -0.80 8.48 7.69
N THR A 277 0.06 9.12 6.94
CA THR A 277 0.23 8.96 5.49
C THR A 277 1.66 8.49 5.22
N VAL A 278 1.82 7.52 4.34
CA VAL A 278 3.12 6.99 3.92
C VAL A 278 3.21 7.03 2.40
N PRO A 279 3.58 8.17 1.80
CA PRO A 279 3.66 8.30 0.35
C PRO A 279 4.71 7.36 -0.22
N VAL A 280 4.40 6.63 -1.27
CA VAL A 280 5.32 5.70 -1.93
C VAL A 280 5.47 6.13 -3.38
N GLN A 281 6.69 6.42 -3.80
CA GLN A 281 6.99 6.82 -5.17
C GLN A 281 6.71 5.66 -6.14
N ALA A 282 6.25 6.00 -7.34
CA ALA A 282 5.96 5.03 -8.39
C ALA A 282 7.22 4.18 -8.71
N PRO A 283 7.09 2.86 -8.97
CA PRO A 283 8.22 2.00 -9.30
C PRO A 283 9.08 2.48 -10.48
N GLU A 284 8.47 3.21 -11.41
CA GLU A 284 9.11 3.83 -12.57
C GLU A 284 10.12 4.91 -12.19
N THR A 285 9.98 5.51 -11.01
CA THR A 285 10.88 6.57 -10.53
C THR A 285 12.01 6.02 -9.66
N TRP A 286 12.00 4.73 -9.32
CA TRP A 286 13.02 4.17 -8.46
C TRP A 286 14.39 4.15 -9.13
N VAL A 287 15.42 4.54 -8.39
CA VAL A 287 16.80 4.58 -8.90
C VAL A 287 17.50 3.29 -8.55
N ALA A 288 18.13 2.65 -9.54
CA ALA A 288 18.91 1.45 -9.31
C ALA A 288 20.11 1.74 -8.39
N GLY A 289 20.44 0.80 -7.50
CA GLY A 289 21.55 0.93 -6.56
C GLY A 289 21.85 -0.37 -5.82
N GLU A 290 22.67 -0.33 -4.78
CA GLU A 290 23.06 -1.52 -4.01
C GLU A 290 21.85 -2.25 -3.38
N TRP A 291 20.73 -1.56 -3.16
CA TRP A 291 19.50 -2.16 -2.64
C TRP A 291 18.90 -3.25 -3.53
N LEU A 292 19.20 -3.25 -4.85
CA LEU A 292 18.80 -4.31 -5.78
C LEU A 292 19.72 -5.54 -5.72
N ASN A 293 20.81 -5.53 -4.95
CA ASN A 293 21.68 -6.70 -4.84
C ASN A 293 20.88 -7.92 -4.34
N GLY A 294 20.87 -9.01 -5.11
CA GLY A 294 20.04 -10.19 -4.83
C GLY A 294 18.68 -10.21 -5.51
N ILE A 295 18.37 -9.22 -6.36
CA ILE A 295 17.08 -9.02 -7.04
C ILE A 295 17.31 -8.67 -8.53
N ASP A 296 16.73 -9.47 -9.44
CA ASP A 296 16.61 -9.16 -10.87
C ASP A 296 15.23 -8.52 -11.18
N LEU A 297 15.07 -7.26 -10.76
CA LEU A 297 13.79 -6.54 -10.85
C LEU A 297 13.57 -5.89 -12.23
N LYS A 298 12.43 -6.20 -12.85
CA LYS A 298 11.92 -5.47 -14.02
C LYS A 298 11.02 -4.32 -13.58
N HIS A 299 11.55 -3.09 -13.57
CA HIS A 299 10.83 -1.88 -13.15
C HIS A 299 9.49 -1.63 -13.87
N LYS A 300 9.32 -2.13 -15.09
CA LYS A 300 8.07 -1.98 -15.86
C LYS A 300 7.02 -3.06 -15.58
N SER A 301 7.39 -4.09 -14.83
CA SER A 301 6.52 -5.23 -14.53
C SER A 301 5.76 -4.94 -13.24
N LEU A 302 4.49 -4.54 -13.36
CA LEU A 302 3.61 -4.31 -12.20
C LEU A 302 3.59 -5.53 -11.28
N TYR A 303 3.58 -6.74 -11.84
CA TYR A 303 3.62 -7.99 -11.08
C TYR A 303 4.86 -8.09 -10.18
N GLN A 304 6.04 -7.70 -10.67
CA GLN A 304 7.28 -7.77 -9.88
C GLN A 304 7.43 -6.60 -8.90
N THR A 305 7.21 -5.37 -9.35
CA THR A 305 7.41 -4.17 -8.51
C THR A 305 6.42 -4.11 -7.36
N SER A 306 5.16 -4.51 -7.61
CA SER A 306 4.14 -4.61 -6.57
C SER A 306 4.42 -5.71 -5.54
N ALA A 307 5.10 -6.80 -5.91
CA ALA A 307 5.50 -7.84 -4.96
C ALA A 307 6.54 -7.31 -3.97
N LEU A 308 7.50 -6.51 -4.44
CA LEU A 308 8.49 -5.85 -3.58
C LEU A 308 7.82 -4.83 -2.64
N LEU A 309 6.93 -3.98 -3.16
CA LEU A 309 6.16 -3.05 -2.33
C LEU A 309 5.34 -3.77 -1.28
N SER A 310 4.65 -4.83 -1.70
CA SER A 310 3.83 -5.65 -0.82
C SER A 310 4.66 -6.27 0.30
N ALA A 311 5.83 -6.82 0.00
CA ALA A 311 6.74 -7.37 1.01
C ALA A 311 7.11 -6.32 2.07
N HIS A 312 7.36 -5.07 1.66
CA HIS A 312 7.67 -3.99 2.58
C HIS A 312 6.47 -3.50 3.38
N ILE A 313 5.31 -3.28 2.74
CA ILE A 313 4.07 -2.83 3.38
C ILE A 313 3.54 -3.88 4.36
N GLU A 314 3.52 -5.15 3.96
CA GLU A 314 3.10 -6.26 4.80
C GLU A 314 4.04 -6.40 6.00
N THR A 315 5.36 -6.36 5.79
CA THR A 315 6.33 -6.41 6.88
C THR A 315 6.21 -5.21 7.82
N ALA A 316 6.01 -3.99 7.29
CA ALA A 316 5.87 -2.79 8.11
C ALA A 316 4.59 -2.80 8.97
N THR A 317 3.54 -3.50 8.51
CA THR A 317 2.22 -3.54 9.17
C THR A 317 1.96 -4.85 9.92
N VAL A 318 2.82 -5.86 9.81
CA VAL A 318 2.67 -7.13 10.54
C VAL A 318 2.53 -6.97 12.06
N PRO A 319 3.14 -5.96 12.74
CA PRO A 319 2.95 -5.79 14.18
C PRO A 319 1.49 -5.65 14.62
N LEU A 320 0.62 -5.14 13.73
CA LEU A 320 -0.82 -4.99 13.94
C LEU A 320 -1.57 -6.33 13.98
N ARG A 321 -0.92 -7.41 13.52
CA ARG A 321 -1.47 -8.76 13.38
C ARG A 321 -0.69 -9.81 14.15
N LEU A 322 0.40 -9.46 14.85
CA LEU A 322 1.17 -10.44 15.63
C LEU A 322 0.38 -10.87 16.88
N ARG A 323 0.25 -12.19 17.10
CA ARG A 323 -0.40 -12.71 18.32
C ARG A 323 0.39 -12.28 19.55
N GLY A 324 -0.32 -11.75 20.55
CA GLY A 324 0.27 -11.23 21.78
C GLY A 324 0.94 -9.85 21.65
N SER A 325 0.94 -9.26 20.44
CA SER A 325 1.30 -7.86 20.25
C SER A 325 0.27 -6.94 20.92
N MET A 326 0.75 -5.88 21.54
CA MET A 326 -0.11 -4.81 22.04
C MET A 326 -0.31 -3.71 21.00
N GLU A 327 0.43 -3.75 19.89
CA GLU A 327 0.37 -2.73 18.85
C GLU A 327 -0.99 -2.70 18.16
N ASP A 328 -1.45 -1.49 17.86
CA ASP A 328 -2.61 -1.22 17.02
C ASP A 328 -2.33 0.00 16.13
N LEU A 329 -3.25 0.31 15.23
CA LEU A 329 -3.10 1.44 14.30
C LEU A 329 -2.85 2.75 15.06
N ASP A 330 -3.52 2.95 16.19
CA ASP A 330 -3.36 4.17 16.99
C ASP A 330 -1.96 4.24 17.62
N SER A 331 -1.47 3.14 18.22
CA SER A 331 -0.11 3.10 18.82
C SER A 331 0.98 3.34 17.78
N VAL A 332 0.90 2.65 16.62
CA VAL A 332 1.88 2.79 15.54
C VAL A 332 1.87 4.20 14.96
N CYS A 333 0.68 4.77 14.71
CA CYS A 333 0.57 6.15 14.24
C CYS A 333 1.05 7.16 15.29
N GLY A 334 0.77 6.93 16.58
CA GLY A 334 1.16 7.78 17.68
C GLY A 334 2.68 7.84 17.87
N VAL A 335 3.38 6.71 17.73
CA VAL A 335 4.85 6.65 17.75
C VAL A 335 5.45 7.49 16.62
N LEU A 336 4.92 7.36 15.40
CA LEU A 336 5.42 8.07 14.23
C LEU A 336 5.09 9.57 14.26
N ASN A 337 3.93 9.94 14.80
CA ASN A 337 3.46 11.31 14.93
C ASN A 337 3.92 11.96 16.26
N TRP A 338 5.21 11.83 16.58
CA TRP A 338 5.78 12.45 17.77
C TRP A 338 5.57 13.97 17.72
N GLY A 339 4.90 14.54 18.74
CA GLY A 339 4.56 15.97 18.81
C GLY A 339 3.25 16.38 18.11
N GLY A 340 2.54 15.44 17.45
CA GLY A 340 1.21 15.66 16.89
C GLY A 340 1.15 16.38 15.53
N SER A 341 2.28 16.88 15.03
CA SER A 341 2.38 17.62 13.76
C SER A 341 2.91 16.81 12.57
N ASN A 342 3.39 15.58 12.80
CA ASN A 342 4.12 14.75 11.85
C ASN A 342 3.24 13.59 11.32
N ARG A 343 2.33 13.89 10.38
CA ARG A 343 1.38 12.90 9.83
C ARG A 343 1.83 12.21 8.54
N PHE A 344 3.02 12.52 8.05
CA PHE A 344 3.65 11.94 6.88
C PHE A 344 4.94 11.23 7.30
N ALA A 345 4.95 9.93 7.09
CA ALA A 345 6.06 9.04 7.33
C ALA A 345 6.58 8.44 6.02
N HIS A 346 7.70 7.76 6.12
CA HIS A 346 8.43 7.16 5.02
C HIS A 346 8.49 5.65 5.18
N LEU A 347 8.31 4.91 4.09
CA LEU A 347 8.53 3.47 4.00
C LEU A 347 9.94 3.21 3.48
N SER A 348 10.78 2.55 4.29
CA SER A 348 12.12 2.16 3.85
C SER A 348 12.51 0.78 4.33
N GLY A 349 13.41 0.10 3.64
CA GLY A 349 13.80 -1.25 4.03
C GLY A 349 14.82 -1.90 3.10
N ALA A 350 15.17 -3.14 3.43
CA ALA A 350 16.03 -4.00 2.65
C ALA A 350 15.39 -5.39 2.46
N PHE A 351 15.45 -5.89 1.24
CA PHE A 351 14.89 -7.17 0.82
C PHE A 351 15.74 -7.74 -0.34
N PRO A 352 15.97 -9.06 -0.44
CA PRO A 352 16.01 -10.01 0.67
C PRO A 352 17.27 -9.81 1.54
N LEU A 353 17.25 -10.24 2.80
CA LEU A 353 18.43 -10.15 3.68
C LEU A 353 19.19 -11.48 3.82
N PRO A 354 20.54 -11.46 3.79
CA PRO A 354 21.34 -12.67 3.99
C PRO A 354 21.41 -13.10 5.47
N SER A 355 21.99 -14.28 5.70
CA SER A 355 22.34 -14.79 7.03
C SER A 355 23.82 -15.14 7.12
N PRO A 356 24.59 -14.56 8.05
CA PRO A 356 24.24 -13.42 8.91
C PRO A 356 24.19 -12.08 8.13
N PRO A 357 23.41 -11.09 8.57
CA PRO A 357 23.44 -9.75 8.01
C PRO A 357 24.71 -8.99 8.46
N GLN A 358 25.15 -8.04 7.63
CA GLN A 358 26.25 -7.12 7.94
C GLN A 358 25.71 -5.69 7.99
N ALA A 359 25.82 -5.00 9.13
CA ALA A 359 25.14 -3.72 9.33
C ALA A 359 25.41 -2.66 8.24
N GLN A 360 26.68 -2.43 7.89
CA GLN A 360 27.03 -1.40 6.91
C GLN A 360 26.57 -1.74 5.48
N ARG A 361 26.58 -3.02 5.10
CA ARG A 361 26.12 -3.44 3.77
C ARG A 361 24.61 -3.50 3.75
N ASP A 362 24.03 -4.29 4.64
CA ASP A 362 22.65 -4.74 4.54
C ASP A 362 21.63 -3.77 5.15
N PHE A 363 22.00 -3.02 6.21
CA PHE A 363 21.08 -2.08 6.86
C PHE A 363 21.27 -0.63 6.44
N VAL A 364 22.44 -0.30 5.85
CA VAL A 364 22.77 1.08 5.44
C VAL A 364 22.71 1.23 3.93
N ARG A 365 23.53 0.47 3.17
CA ARG A 365 23.62 0.64 1.71
C ARG A 365 22.51 -0.04 0.93
N ARG A 366 22.02 -1.18 1.42
CA ARG A 366 20.90 -1.91 0.82
C ARG A 366 19.52 -1.42 1.28
N ALA A 367 19.47 -0.50 2.24
CA ALA A 367 18.22 0.10 2.65
C ALA A 367 17.78 1.14 1.62
N TYR A 368 16.59 0.95 1.07
CA TYR A 368 15.97 1.87 0.11
C TYR A 368 14.76 2.55 0.76
N ASP A 369 14.63 3.86 0.58
CA ASP A 369 13.48 4.63 1.03
C ASP A 369 12.57 4.92 -0.18
N PHE A 370 11.42 4.24 -0.18
CA PHE A 370 10.42 4.27 -1.24
C PHE A 370 9.60 5.55 -1.22
N SER A 371 9.71 6.38 -0.17
CA SER A 371 8.96 7.63 -0.04
C SER A 371 9.71 8.84 -0.61
N LEU A 372 11.02 8.72 -0.84
CA LEU A 372 11.85 9.80 -1.38
C LEU A 372 11.70 9.98 -2.89
N ILE A 373 11.46 11.22 -3.30
CA ILE A 373 11.62 11.65 -4.70
C ILE A 373 13.08 11.42 -5.13
N SER A 374 13.31 10.84 -6.31
CA SER A 374 14.61 10.32 -6.80
C SER A 374 15.81 11.26 -6.63
N GLY A 375 15.64 12.58 -6.76
CA GLY A 375 16.71 13.57 -6.51
C GLY A 375 17.21 13.63 -5.06
N GLY A 376 16.47 13.02 -4.13
CA GLY A 376 16.85 12.85 -2.73
C GLY A 376 17.74 11.63 -2.48
N GLN A 377 17.85 10.68 -3.43
CA GLN A 377 18.63 9.46 -3.21
C GLN A 377 20.13 9.67 -3.43
N GLU A 378 20.53 10.44 -4.45
CA GLU A 378 21.95 10.78 -4.69
C GLU A 378 22.54 11.60 -3.52
N LYS A 379 21.75 12.52 -2.93
CA LYS A 379 22.13 13.24 -1.70
C LYS A 379 22.16 12.35 -0.45
N ALA A 380 21.54 11.16 -0.49
CA ALA A 380 21.53 10.22 0.62
C ALA A 380 22.84 9.41 0.72
N GLU A 381 23.63 9.31 -0.34
CA GLU A 381 24.92 8.61 -0.28
C GLU A 381 26.06 9.55 0.19
N ASP A 382 26.03 10.82 -0.21
CA ASP A 382 27.14 11.77 0.05
C ASP A 382 27.11 12.44 1.44
N ASN A 383 26.00 12.37 2.19
CA ASN A 383 25.86 13.12 3.44
C ASN A 383 25.14 12.34 4.56
N PHE A 384 25.68 11.17 4.91
CA PHE A 384 25.10 10.29 5.94
C PHE A 384 25.08 10.88 7.37
N GLN A 385 25.75 12.02 7.61
CA GLN A 385 25.92 12.59 8.95
C GLN A 385 25.55 14.08 9.12
N ALA A 386 25.27 14.86 8.07
CA ALA A 386 25.26 16.32 8.22
C ALA A 386 23.88 17.02 8.30
N THR A 387 22.75 16.40 7.94
CA THR A 387 21.45 17.14 7.90
C THR A 387 20.19 16.28 8.14
N ARG A 388 20.31 15.11 8.77
CA ARG A 388 19.19 14.16 8.94
C ARG A 388 18.59 14.21 10.33
N LEU A 389 17.49 14.93 10.49
CA LEU A 389 16.67 14.82 11.68
C LEU A 389 15.62 13.74 11.44
N GLU A 390 15.74 12.63 12.17
CA GLU A 390 14.66 11.63 12.30
C GLU A 390 13.82 12.01 13.53
N PHE A 391 12.50 12.04 13.39
CA PHE A 391 11.59 12.35 14.50
C PHE A 391 11.12 11.09 15.23
N ALA A 392 10.91 10.00 14.49
CA ALA A 392 10.58 8.68 15.02
C ALA A 392 10.88 7.60 13.97
N ARG A 393 11.17 6.38 14.41
CA ARG A 393 11.40 5.24 13.51
C ARG A 393 10.97 3.93 14.18
N ILE A 394 10.27 3.10 13.42
CA ILE A 394 9.89 1.74 13.78
C ILE A 394 10.54 0.79 12.78
N TYR A 395 11.39 -0.12 13.24
CA TYR A 395 11.92 -1.23 12.45
C TYR A 395 11.09 -2.49 12.67
N VAL A 396 10.81 -3.22 11.60
CA VAL A 396 10.23 -4.55 11.65
C VAL A 396 11.14 -5.53 10.92
N ALA A 397 11.72 -6.46 11.68
CA ALA A 397 12.74 -7.40 11.22
C ALA A 397 12.18 -8.83 11.21
N ARG A 398 12.13 -9.45 10.03
CA ARG A 398 11.51 -10.76 9.79
C ARG A 398 12.52 -11.87 9.58
N GLY A 399 12.38 -12.97 10.32
CA GLY A 399 13.23 -14.15 10.18
C GLY A 399 14.65 -13.99 10.76
N PHE A 400 14.84 -13.03 11.67
CA PHE A 400 16.12 -12.77 12.32
C PHE A 400 16.38 -13.77 13.45
N SER A 401 17.50 -14.48 13.39
CA SER A 401 17.99 -15.34 14.47
C SER A 401 18.49 -14.51 15.66
N SER A 402 18.71 -15.12 16.84
CA SER A 402 19.19 -14.40 18.03
C SER A 402 20.55 -13.71 17.85
N SER A 403 21.40 -14.15 16.92
CA SER A 403 22.61 -13.39 16.56
C SER A 403 22.29 -12.19 15.69
N ASP A 404 21.39 -12.34 14.73
CA ASP A 404 20.98 -11.27 13.81
C ASP A 404 20.26 -10.14 14.56
N ARG A 405 19.45 -10.48 15.58
CA ARG A 405 18.79 -9.50 16.45
C ARG A 405 19.82 -8.63 17.20
N ARG A 406 20.86 -9.26 17.75
CA ARG A 406 21.95 -8.54 18.45
C ARG A 406 22.73 -7.60 17.51
N GLU A 407 22.94 -8.01 16.26
CA GLU A 407 23.58 -7.17 15.25
C GLU A 407 22.71 -5.93 14.93
N LEU A 408 21.39 -6.11 14.77
CA LEU A 408 20.46 -5.01 14.55
C LEU A 408 20.39 -4.08 15.76
N ASP A 409 20.28 -4.63 16.98
CA ASP A 409 20.24 -3.86 18.21
C ASP A 409 21.52 -3.02 18.37
N ALA A 410 22.70 -3.63 18.18
CA ALA A 410 23.98 -2.92 18.24
C ALA A 410 24.10 -1.79 17.21
N TRP A 411 23.55 -1.99 16.00
CA TRP A 411 23.53 -0.96 14.96
C TRP A 411 22.55 0.19 15.26
N THR A 412 21.45 -0.09 15.97
CA THR A 412 20.44 0.93 16.33
C THR A 412 20.74 1.67 17.64
N GLU A 413 21.58 1.11 18.53
CA GLU A 413 21.85 1.64 19.87
C GLU A 413 22.36 3.09 19.89
N SER A 414 23.17 3.48 18.89
CA SER A 414 23.74 4.83 18.79
C SER A 414 22.81 5.85 18.13
N ARG A 415 21.65 5.42 17.60
CA ARG A 415 20.72 6.31 16.88
C ARG A 415 19.84 7.10 17.84
N ARG A 416 19.56 8.34 17.48
CA ARG A 416 18.68 9.23 18.25
C ARG A 416 17.66 9.88 17.29
N PRO A 417 16.36 9.87 17.62
CA PRO A 417 15.73 9.13 18.72
C PRO A 417 15.96 7.62 18.60
N LEU A 418 15.88 6.90 19.73
CA LEU A 418 16.11 5.45 19.73
C LEU A 418 15.00 4.78 18.92
N PRO A 419 15.32 4.03 17.84
CA PRO A 419 14.30 3.37 17.04
C PRO A 419 13.56 2.30 17.85
N TYR A 420 12.26 2.15 17.59
CA TYR A 420 11.48 1.03 18.12
C TYR A 420 11.64 -0.18 17.20
N THR A 421 12.08 -1.32 17.72
CA THR A 421 12.37 -2.51 16.91
C THR A 421 11.44 -3.65 17.27
N ILE A 422 10.81 -4.24 16.26
CA ILE A 422 9.87 -5.36 16.39
C ILE A 422 10.41 -6.54 15.57
N PHE A 423 10.43 -7.72 16.17
CA PHE A 423 10.84 -8.95 15.50
C PHE A 423 9.63 -9.81 15.20
N ALA A 424 9.57 -10.35 13.99
CA ALA A 424 8.45 -11.17 13.50
C ALA A 424 8.96 -12.44 12.78
N PRO A 425 8.08 -13.43 12.54
CA PRO A 425 8.40 -14.60 11.72
C PRO A 425 8.98 -14.22 10.35
N ALA A 426 9.70 -15.14 9.71
CA ALA A 426 10.21 -14.92 8.36
C ALA A 426 9.07 -14.61 7.37
N TYR A 427 9.37 -13.87 6.31
CA TYR A 427 8.38 -13.48 5.29
C TYR A 427 8.14 -14.66 4.34
N PRO A 428 6.89 -15.14 4.19
CA PRO A 428 6.58 -16.24 3.29
C PRO A 428 6.60 -15.76 1.84
N VAL A 429 7.11 -16.61 0.97
CA VAL A 429 7.20 -16.41 -0.47
C VAL A 429 6.29 -17.45 -1.13
N PRO A 430 4.97 -17.15 -1.26
CA PRO A 430 4.01 -18.09 -1.83
C PRO A 430 4.32 -18.38 -3.30
N SER A 431 3.74 -19.43 -3.87
CA SER A 431 3.91 -19.79 -5.29
C SER A 431 3.45 -18.72 -6.28
N SER A 432 2.62 -17.78 -5.84
CA SER A 432 2.22 -16.60 -6.60
C SER A 432 3.28 -15.50 -6.62
N PHE A 433 4.35 -15.60 -5.82
CA PHE A 433 5.37 -14.57 -5.70
C PHE A 433 6.34 -14.66 -6.90
N PRO A 434 6.77 -13.52 -7.48
CA PRO A 434 7.60 -13.54 -8.68
C PRO A 434 9.01 -14.11 -8.40
N THR A 435 9.58 -14.79 -9.39
CA THR A 435 10.91 -15.40 -9.30
C THR A 435 12.03 -14.42 -9.69
N PHE A 436 12.11 -13.25 -9.03
CA PHE A 436 13.18 -12.28 -9.25
C PHE A 436 14.32 -12.35 -8.21
N LEU A 437 14.22 -13.23 -7.21
CA LEU A 437 15.26 -13.39 -6.19
C LEU A 437 16.41 -14.24 -6.73
N ASP A 438 17.64 -13.74 -6.64
CA ASP A 438 18.85 -14.46 -7.12
C ASP A 438 19.09 -15.78 -6.36
N SER A 439 18.70 -15.81 -5.10
CA SER A 439 18.77 -17.00 -4.24
C SER A 439 17.36 -17.47 -3.88
N PRO A 440 17.11 -18.79 -3.92
CA PRO A 440 15.80 -19.30 -3.56
C PRO A 440 15.50 -19.00 -2.09
N ALA A 441 14.23 -18.72 -1.80
CA ALA A 441 13.76 -18.60 -0.43
C ALA A 441 14.03 -19.91 0.34
N ALA A 442 14.32 -19.78 1.63
CA ALA A 442 14.68 -20.91 2.47
C ALA A 442 13.48 -21.84 2.65
N SER A 443 13.67 -23.13 2.33
CA SER A 443 12.65 -24.15 2.60
C SER A 443 12.39 -24.24 4.10
N THR A 444 11.11 -24.33 4.45
CA THR A 444 10.63 -24.58 5.82
C THR A 444 10.80 -26.04 6.24
N GLY A 445 11.16 -26.93 5.31
CA GLY A 445 11.20 -28.39 5.52
C GLY A 445 9.82 -29.06 5.43
N ASP A 446 8.75 -28.27 5.40
CA ASP A 446 7.38 -28.71 5.20
C ASP A 446 6.93 -28.33 3.79
N LYS A 447 6.48 -29.31 3.01
CA LYS A 447 6.05 -29.10 1.62
C LYS A 447 4.78 -28.25 1.54
N LEU A 448 3.97 -28.21 2.60
CA LEU A 448 2.72 -27.45 2.66
C LEU A 448 2.95 -25.97 3.00
N ARG A 449 4.12 -25.62 3.53
CA ARG A 449 4.44 -24.24 3.91
C ARG A 449 5.26 -23.55 2.84
N ALA A 450 4.87 -22.33 2.51
CA ALA A 450 5.64 -21.48 1.60
C ALA A 450 7.09 -21.31 2.10
N PRO A 451 8.09 -21.35 1.20
CA PRO A 451 9.45 -21.02 1.57
C PRO A 451 9.52 -19.58 2.08
N THR A 452 10.52 -19.26 2.90
CA THR A 452 10.58 -17.97 3.60
C THR A 452 11.87 -17.22 3.32
N THR A 453 11.80 -15.90 3.43
CA THR A 453 12.96 -15.02 3.29
C THR A 453 12.98 -13.97 4.40
N ARG A 454 14.11 -13.29 4.53
CA ARG A 454 14.34 -12.27 5.55
C ARG A 454 14.12 -10.89 4.98
N VAL A 455 13.47 -10.05 5.76
CA VAL A 455 13.08 -8.69 5.37
C VAL A 455 13.32 -7.76 6.54
N LEU A 456 13.79 -6.55 6.26
CA LEU A 456 13.77 -5.44 7.20
C LEU A 456 12.97 -4.32 6.55
N SER A 457 11.85 -3.93 7.16
CA SER A 457 11.12 -2.72 6.79
C SER A 457 11.13 -1.74 7.94
N SER A 458 10.84 -0.48 7.62
CA SER A 458 10.66 0.56 8.61
C SER A 458 9.67 1.61 8.16
N LEU A 459 8.91 2.10 9.12
CA LEU A 459 8.16 3.33 9.03
C LEU A 459 8.89 4.39 9.86
N HIS A 460 9.08 5.58 9.31
CA HIS A 460 9.79 6.64 10.02
C HIS A 460 9.37 8.03 9.59
N THR A 461 9.43 9.00 10.49
CA THR A 461 9.20 10.40 10.20
C THR A 461 10.53 11.15 10.23
N THR A 462 10.74 12.05 9.27
CA THR A 462 12.03 12.71 9.09
C THR A 462 11.85 14.10 8.47
N SER A 463 12.84 14.98 8.65
CA SER A 463 12.83 16.30 8.03
C SER A 463 12.84 16.29 6.50
N ARG A 464 13.17 15.15 5.88
CA ARG A 464 13.16 14.99 4.41
C ARG A 464 11.79 15.16 3.77
N THR A 465 10.71 14.94 4.51
CA THR A 465 9.35 15.23 4.04
C THR A 465 9.20 16.71 3.64
N SER A 466 9.96 17.62 4.26
CA SER A 466 9.96 19.05 3.89
C SER A 466 10.42 19.28 2.46
N GLU A 467 11.37 18.48 1.95
CA GLU A 467 11.86 18.56 0.56
C GLU A 467 10.75 18.17 -0.43
N MET A 468 9.94 17.15 -0.09
CA MET A 468 8.81 16.71 -0.90
C MET A 468 7.77 17.83 -1.00
N PHE A 469 7.34 18.40 0.13
CA PHE A 469 6.35 19.49 0.12
C PHE A 469 6.88 20.73 -0.61
N ALA A 470 8.15 21.11 -0.41
CA ALA A 470 8.78 22.20 -1.14
C ALA A 470 8.75 21.97 -2.66
N ALA A 471 9.00 20.74 -3.11
CA ALA A 471 9.00 20.40 -4.53
C ALA A 471 7.61 20.56 -5.15
N TYR A 472 6.55 20.04 -4.50
CA TYR A 472 5.18 20.24 -4.98
C TYR A 472 4.75 21.71 -4.92
N ALA A 473 5.05 22.42 -3.83
CA ALA A 473 4.72 23.84 -3.68
C ALA A 473 5.37 24.69 -4.78
N ALA A 474 6.62 24.39 -5.14
CA ALA A 474 7.33 25.09 -6.22
C ALA A 474 6.67 24.91 -7.59
N VAL A 475 6.15 23.72 -7.89
CA VAL A 475 5.42 23.46 -9.14
C VAL A 475 4.10 24.20 -9.18
N VAL A 476 3.35 24.17 -8.07
CA VAL A 476 2.07 24.90 -7.96
C VAL A 476 2.31 26.40 -8.11
N ASP A 477 3.32 26.96 -7.43
CA ASP A 477 3.69 28.37 -7.56
C ASP A 477 4.05 28.76 -9.00
N ASP A 478 4.83 27.92 -9.68
CA ASP A 478 5.21 28.16 -11.06
C ASP A 478 4.00 28.13 -12.02
N CYS A 479 3.03 27.25 -11.80
CA CYS A 479 1.78 27.21 -12.55
C CYS A 479 0.95 28.48 -12.32
N VAL A 480 0.84 28.95 -11.07
CA VAL A 480 0.13 30.19 -10.72
C VAL A 480 0.79 31.41 -11.37
N ARG A 481 2.13 31.52 -11.27
CA ARG A 481 2.89 32.66 -11.83
C ARG A 481 2.75 32.75 -13.35
N ARG A 482 2.72 31.61 -14.04
CA ARG A 482 2.57 31.55 -15.50
C ARG A 482 1.13 31.67 -15.98
N GLY A 483 0.14 31.56 -15.09
CA GLY A 483 -1.26 31.43 -15.48
C GLY A 483 -1.48 30.19 -16.35
N ALA A 484 -0.90 29.06 -15.94
CA ALA A 484 -0.86 27.86 -16.77
C ALA A 484 -2.27 27.34 -17.08
N GLU A 485 -2.56 27.11 -18.37
CA GLU A 485 -3.86 26.63 -18.85
C GLU A 485 -4.28 25.29 -18.21
N VAL A 486 -3.29 24.51 -17.76
CA VAL A 486 -3.50 23.26 -17.02
C VAL A 486 -4.37 23.43 -15.79
N LEU A 487 -4.26 24.56 -15.06
CA LEU A 487 -5.05 24.81 -13.85
C LEU A 487 -6.53 24.97 -14.18
N SER A 488 -6.83 25.76 -15.21
CA SER A 488 -8.20 25.93 -15.70
C SER A 488 -8.77 24.64 -16.28
N ALA A 489 -7.94 23.83 -16.94
CA ALA A 489 -8.34 22.53 -17.46
C ALA A 489 -8.58 21.46 -16.37
N MET A 490 -8.04 21.67 -15.17
CA MET A 490 -8.33 20.89 -13.96
C MET A 490 -9.51 21.48 -13.16
N GLU A 491 -10.18 22.51 -13.69
CA GLU A 491 -11.27 23.23 -13.03
C GLU A 491 -10.86 23.86 -11.68
N LEU A 492 -9.58 24.19 -11.52
CA LEU A 492 -9.06 24.85 -10.31
C LEU A 492 -9.17 26.36 -10.44
N GLU A 493 -9.79 26.98 -9.44
CA GLU A 493 -9.79 28.43 -9.33
C GLU A 493 -8.39 28.94 -8.93
N LYS A 494 -8.08 30.17 -9.35
CA LYS A 494 -6.77 30.76 -9.07
C LYS A 494 -6.53 30.92 -7.57
N ASP A 495 -7.56 31.31 -6.83
CA ASP A 495 -7.48 31.54 -5.39
C ASP A 495 -7.26 30.21 -4.64
N ASP A 496 -8.00 29.15 -5.01
CA ASP A 496 -7.78 27.78 -4.48
C ASP A 496 -6.37 27.27 -4.75
N THR A 497 -5.81 27.59 -5.94
CA THR A 497 -4.44 27.17 -6.28
C THR A 497 -3.39 27.94 -5.46
N ILE A 498 -3.65 29.21 -5.13
CA ILE A 498 -2.81 30.01 -4.25
C ILE A 498 -2.86 29.46 -2.81
N GLU A 499 -4.06 29.12 -2.33
CA GLU A 499 -4.25 28.47 -1.03
C GLU A 499 -3.49 27.13 -0.96
N LEU A 500 -3.65 26.27 -1.97
CA LEU A 500 -2.92 25.00 -2.07
C LEU A 500 -1.40 25.21 -1.97
N ARG A 501 -0.86 26.21 -2.69
CA ARG A 501 0.57 26.52 -2.62
C ARG A 501 0.99 26.91 -1.19
N ASP A 502 0.23 27.81 -0.57
CA ASP A 502 0.56 28.35 0.75
C ASP A 502 0.46 27.27 1.83
N ASP A 503 -0.53 26.39 1.75
CA ASP A 503 -0.70 25.25 2.65
C ASP A 503 0.41 24.21 2.49
N LEU A 504 0.89 23.96 1.26
CA LEU A 504 2.05 23.09 1.04
C LEU A 504 3.34 23.68 1.64
N TRP A 505 3.53 25.00 1.57
CA TRP A 505 4.64 25.67 2.28
C TRP A 505 4.49 25.56 3.80
N ALA A 506 3.27 25.74 4.33
CA ALA A 506 3.01 25.54 5.76
C ALA A 506 3.25 24.08 6.21
N LEU A 507 2.93 23.10 5.36
CA LEU A 507 3.26 21.69 5.60
C LEU A 507 4.78 21.46 5.58
N ARG A 508 5.49 22.05 4.62
CA ARG A 508 6.96 22.03 4.57
C ARG A 508 7.56 22.52 5.88
N ASP A 509 7.09 23.65 6.40
CA ASP A 509 7.64 24.28 7.61
C ASP A 509 7.49 23.43 8.87
N LYS A 510 6.42 22.62 8.97
CA LYS A 510 6.26 21.64 10.07
C LYS A 510 7.38 20.59 10.12
N TYR A 511 8.01 20.30 8.98
CA TYR A 511 8.99 19.22 8.83
C TYR A 511 10.44 19.68 8.79
N VAL A 512 10.72 20.97 8.64
CA VAL A 512 12.10 21.48 8.59
C VAL A 512 12.83 21.26 9.92
N GLY A 513 12.08 21.00 11.00
CA GLY A 513 12.57 21.13 12.36
C GLY A 513 12.72 22.61 12.69
N LEU A 514 12.70 22.97 13.97
CA LEU A 514 13.19 24.27 14.39
C LEU A 514 14.68 24.31 14.04
N GLU A 515 15.05 24.86 12.88
CA GLU A 515 16.41 25.33 12.65
C GLU A 515 16.79 26.21 13.84
N GLU A 516 17.99 26.00 14.38
CA GLU A 516 18.59 26.73 15.49
C GLU A 516 18.21 28.23 15.48
N GLY A 517 17.33 28.65 16.40
CA GLY A 517 16.83 30.02 16.39
C GLY A 517 15.91 30.46 17.52
N ASP A 518 15.74 29.65 18.57
CA ASP A 518 15.13 30.12 19.83
C ASP A 518 15.75 29.37 21.02
N ALA A 519 17.08 29.29 21.01
CA ALA A 519 17.80 29.36 22.27
C ALA A 519 17.62 30.79 22.78
N ILE A 520 16.51 31.06 23.45
CA ILE A 520 16.47 32.09 24.47
C ILE A 520 17.45 31.60 25.54
N THR A 521 18.73 31.89 25.34
CA THR A 521 19.61 32.17 26.47
C THR A 521 19.00 33.41 27.13
N GLU A 522 18.03 33.18 28.02
CA GLU A 522 17.92 34.03 29.18
C GLU A 522 19.27 33.84 29.88
N ASP A 523 20.19 34.74 29.55
CA ASP A 523 21.30 35.10 30.41
C ASP A 523 20.67 35.50 31.75
N LEU A 524 20.48 34.50 32.62
CA LEU A 524 20.46 34.73 34.04
C LEU A 524 21.88 35.18 34.39
N GLU A 525 22.13 36.47 34.17
CA GLU A 525 23.11 37.24 34.94
C GLU A 525 22.72 37.04 36.40
N LEU A 526 23.31 36.01 37.02
CA LEU A 526 23.44 35.94 38.46
C LEU A 526 24.36 37.10 38.83
N ASP A 527 23.73 38.20 39.25
CA ASP A 527 24.37 39.24 40.03
C ASP A 527 25.09 38.58 41.21
N VAL A 528 26.40 38.40 41.04
CA VAL A 528 27.32 38.21 42.14
C VAL A 528 27.64 39.61 42.63
N ASP A 529 26.76 40.15 43.47
CA ASP A 529 27.10 41.28 44.32
C ASP A 529 28.17 40.82 45.32
N GLU A 530 29.29 41.54 45.30
CA GLU A 530 30.34 41.52 46.31
C GLU A 530 29.78 42.03 47.66
N GLU A 531 29.93 41.22 48.72
CA GLU A 531 30.47 41.65 50.03
C GLU A 531 30.91 40.45 50.88
#